data_AF-A0A2G6KEU0-F1
#
_entry.id   AF-A0A2G6KEU0-F1
#
_cell.length_a   1.000
_cell.length_b   1.000
_cell.length_c   1.000
_cell.angle_alpha   90.00
_cell.angle_beta   90.00
_cell.angle_gamma   90.00
#
_symmetry.space_group_name_H-M   'P 1'
#
loop_
_entity.id
_entity.type
_entity.pdbx_description
1 polymer ?
#
loop_
_entity_poly.entity_id
_entity_poly.type
_entity_poly.pdbx_seq_one_letter_code
_entity_poly.pdbx_strand_id
1 'polypeptide(L)'
;MDTYSLIALLSALLMLGGALAALRQHNKKQQQELLARAVEESNLRQIELIRVQNPSQHDKQAYEFIEAERQKVWTNVSLQTSLAPKKIWQMSFDMIKQIAAIYHSDVENPQYQASIVDLLELNDRVIARILEAFDEFPLNKIRDFSIQDVLTYKEYFDKYSKFQFIDFVKKHKYLYDVGQYVWMGYNAINPWYWGRKAVFTASKEGTARYLLSTILAIVGEEAVLVYSKRYIRKQVSSVEKNIVFEMINMAMADDVVSQEEYEVILNFVLNNSRFDDRVKILLLKALQRKKPHRTVELPEGGYSEKEKKRLLTEVERVAKADKLGLLKKRDALKVLEESLEMTSGYRTQLDFVPHDEVHSMDLLQQNRRREEAILRLMVQAGSLAGTLPEALADYIVHRASSYPLPFDDTEQGAILHEARQPSSPDSLTDMIQQQADKKRSLSDVLDALLWYLPFTWEKEELYTHIVAALRMKKESEKILQKRLEKLLPSQKLVEKTSFVRLKSLFRLIRQDEQITALLPTGTTYRFTSSGEKAKKKDSHFWLCVTTERVIVLAATIIDKTIYNHHVEFSPELAIRIESGRLHDTYILQERDQEIRLESPLFHSTPLKKSLQQYLQAAELSSSSSDNQ
;
A
#
# COMPACT_ATOMS: atom_id res chain seq x y z
N MET A 1 -56.52 -15.72 -41.28
CA MET A 1 -55.15 -15.56 -40.74
C MET A 1 -54.22 -16.24 -41.71
N ASP A 2 -53.40 -15.47 -42.42
CA ASP A 2 -52.52 -16.00 -43.45
C ASP A 2 -51.47 -16.89 -42.82
N THR A 3 -51.11 -17.98 -43.50
CA THR A 3 -50.10 -18.95 -43.06
C THR A 3 -48.79 -18.28 -42.62
N TYR A 4 -48.42 -17.15 -43.24
CA TYR A 4 -47.27 -16.32 -42.86
C TYR A 4 -47.37 -15.72 -41.45
N SER A 5 -48.56 -15.30 -41.00
CA SER A 5 -48.77 -14.75 -39.65
C SER A 5 -48.61 -15.82 -38.56
N LEU A 6 -49.04 -17.05 -38.85
CA LEU A 6 -48.90 -18.19 -37.94
C LEU A 6 -47.44 -18.67 -37.86
N ILE A 7 -46.72 -18.69 -38.98
CA ILE A 7 -45.28 -19.01 -39.03
C ILE A 7 -44.46 -17.95 -38.28
N ALA A 8 -44.78 -16.66 -38.43
CA ALA A 8 -44.10 -15.58 -37.70
C ALA A 8 -44.34 -15.64 -36.18
N LEU A 9 -45.55 -16.02 -35.75
CA LEU A 9 -45.87 -16.15 -34.32
C LEU A 9 -45.17 -17.36 -33.69
N LEU A 10 -45.11 -18.49 -34.41
CA LEU A 10 -44.38 -19.68 -33.97
C LEU A 10 -42.87 -19.44 -33.90
N SER A 11 -42.28 -18.72 -34.86
CA SER A 11 -40.85 -18.39 -34.82
C SER A 11 -40.51 -17.41 -33.69
N ALA A 12 -41.37 -16.43 -33.41
CA ALA A 12 -41.22 -15.54 -32.25
C ALA A 12 -41.30 -16.30 -30.91
N LEU A 13 -42.24 -17.25 -30.78
CA LEU A 13 -42.35 -18.11 -29.58
C LEU A 13 -41.12 -19.00 -29.41
N LEU A 14 -40.58 -19.56 -30.49
CA LEU A 14 -39.36 -20.36 -30.45
C LEU A 14 -38.14 -19.53 -30.05
N MET A 15 -37.98 -18.31 -30.59
CA MET A 15 -36.89 -17.41 -30.20
C MET A 15 -37.01 -16.98 -28.72
N LEU A 16 -38.23 -16.70 -28.26
CA LEU A 16 -38.48 -16.35 -26.86
C LEU A 16 -38.22 -17.53 -25.92
N GLY A 17 -38.64 -18.75 -26.31
CA GLY A 17 -38.32 -19.99 -25.59
C GLY A 17 -36.82 -20.26 -25.52
N GLY A 18 -36.10 -20.05 -26.62
CA GLY A 18 -34.63 -20.17 -26.67
C GLY A 18 -33.92 -19.15 -25.79
N ALA A 19 -34.35 -17.89 -25.82
CA ALA A 19 -33.81 -16.83 -24.97
C ALA A 19 -34.05 -17.12 -23.48
N LEU A 20 -35.26 -17.58 -23.10
CA LEU A 20 -35.57 -17.96 -21.73
C LEU A 20 -34.76 -19.18 -21.27
N ALA A 21 -34.53 -20.17 -22.14
CA ALA A 21 -33.71 -21.34 -21.85
C ALA A 21 -32.23 -20.94 -21.65
N ALA A 22 -31.69 -20.07 -22.50
CA ALA A 22 -30.33 -19.54 -22.38
C ALA A 22 -30.16 -18.73 -21.08
N LEU A 23 -31.14 -17.90 -20.74
CA LEU A 23 -31.13 -17.11 -19.50
C LEU A 23 -31.22 -18.01 -18.26
N ARG A 24 -32.04 -19.07 -18.30
CA ARG A 24 -32.08 -20.11 -17.25
C ARG A 24 -30.75 -20.83 -17.11
N GLN A 25 -30.10 -21.21 -18.21
CA GLN A 25 -28.78 -21.86 -18.17
C GLN A 25 -27.70 -20.92 -17.62
N HIS A 26 -27.71 -19.64 -18.00
CA HIS A 26 -26.77 -18.66 -17.50
C HIS A 26 -26.97 -18.42 -15.99
N ASN A 27 -28.21 -18.28 -15.55
CA ASN A 27 -28.53 -18.15 -14.12
C ASN A 27 -28.15 -19.39 -13.33
N LYS A 28 -28.34 -20.60 -13.88
CA LYS A 28 -27.92 -21.85 -13.24
C LYS A 28 -26.40 -21.95 -13.11
N LYS A 29 -25.64 -21.54 -14.15
CA LYS A 29 -24.18 -21.47 -14.10
C LYS A 29 -23.70 -20.44 -13.08
N GLN A 30 -24.29 -19.24 -13.05
CA GLN A 30 -23.96 -18.23 -12.05
C GLN A 30 -24.29 -18.69 -10.63
N GLN A 31 -25.42 -19.38 -10.42
CA GLN A 31 -25.76 -19.97 -9.12
C GLN A 31 -24.75 -21.05 -8.71
N GLN A 32 -24.31 -21.90 -9.66
CA GLN A 32 -23.28 -22.90 -9.40
C GLN A 32 -21.92 -22.28 -9.10
N GLU A 33 -21.53 -21.21 -9.80
CA GLU A 33 -20.30 -20.45 -9.51
C GLU A 33 -20.38 -19.73 -8.15
N LEU A 34 -21.53 -19.16 -7.81
CA LEU A 34 -21.76 -18.55 -6.49
C LEU A 34 -21.72 -19.60 -5.37
N LEU A 35 -22.29 -20.79 -5.59
CA LEU A 35 -22.19 -21.91 -4.66
C LEU A 35 -20.75 -22.42 -4.55
N ALA A 36 -20.02 -22.54 -5.66
CA ALA A 36 -18.61 -22.93 -5.66
C ALA A 36 -17.74 -21.89 -4.92
N ARG A 37 -18.01 -20.59 -5.11
CA ARG A 37 -17.38 -19.52 -4.34
C ARG A 37 -17.78 -19.56 -2.87
N ALA A 38 -19.02 -19.89 -2.54
CA ALA A 38 -19.45 -20.06 -1.15
C ALA A 38 -18.77 -21.28 -0.49
N VAL A 39 -18.48 -22.35 -1.25
CA VAL A 39 -17.69 -23.49 -0.79
C VAL A 39 -16.22 -23.10 -0.62
N GLU A 40 -15.65 -22.33 -1.54
CA GLU A 40 -14.29 -21.79 -1.42
C GLU A 40 -14.18 -20.82 -0.23
N GLU A 41 -15.21 -20.04 0.02
CA GLU A 41 -15.35 -19.18 1.19
C GLU A 41 -15.55 -20.00 2.48
N SER A 42 -16.23 -21.16 2.43
CA SER A 42 -16.28 -22.10 3.56
C SER A 42 -14.93 -22.78 3.84
N ASN A 43 -14.11 -22.99 2.80
CA ASN A 43 -12.73 -23.48 2.95
C ASN A 43 -11.83 -22.38 3.53
N LEU A 44 -12.06 -21.11 3.17
CA LEU A 44 -11.46 -19.96 3.86
C LEU A 44 -11.93 -19.82 5.31
N ARG A 45 -13.17 -20.25 5.65
CA ARG A 45 -13.69 -20.31 7.03
C ARG A 45 -13.08 -21.45 7.87
N GLN A 46 -12.69 -22.57 7.26
CA GLN A 46 -11.89 -23.59 7.95
C GLN A 46 -10.54 -23.04 8.44
N ILE A 47 -10.01 -22.00 7.79
CA ILE A 47 -8.79 -21.29 8.25
C ILE A 47 -9.06 -20.47 9.52
N GLU A 48 -10.31 -20.12 9.85
CA GLU A 48 -10.66 -19.46 11.12
C GLU A 48 -10.74 -20.46 12.29
N LEU A 49 -11.13 -21.72 12.06
CA LEU A 49 -11.02 -22.81 13.04
C LEU A 49 -9.55 -23.12 13.42
N ILE A 50 -8.59 -22.80 12.54
CA ILE A 50 -7.15 -22.89 12.83
C ILE A 50 -6.72 -21.85 13.89
N ARG A 51 -7.53 -20.82 14.19
CA ARG A 51 -7.21 -19.82 15.24
C ARG A 51 -7.12 -20.42 16.64
N VAL A 52 -7.76 -21.56 16.89
CA VAL A 52 -7.62 -22.28 18.16
C VAL A 52 -6.74 -23.50 17.93
N GLN A 53 -5.44 -23.39 18.25
CA GLN A 53 -4.57 -24.56 18.25
C GLN A 53 -5.16 -25.61 19.22
N ASN A 54 -5.50 -26.78 18.67
CA ASN A 54 -6.21 -27.87 19.35
C ASN A 54 -7.57 -27.42 19.94
N PRO A 55 -8.61 -27.25 19.09
CA PRO A 55 -9.94 -26.91 19.58
C PRO A 55 -10.48 -28.07 20.42
N SER A 56 -10.99 -27.74 21.61
CA SER A 56 -11.72 -28.69 22.45
C SER A 56 -12.99 -29.16 21.73
N GLN A 57 -13.62 -30.23 22.20
CA GLN A 57 -14.90 -30.67 21.63
C GLN A 57 -15.98 -29.58 21.78
N HIS A 58 -15.99 -28.85 22.90
CA HIS A 58 -16.87 -27.71 23.12
C HIS A 58 -16.56 -26.55 22.15
N ASP A 59 -15.27 -26.31 21.86
CA ASP A 59 -14.88 -25.27 20.89
C ASP A 59 -15.45 -25.61 19.51
N LYS A 60 -15.30 -26.86 19.06
CA LYS A 60 -15.86 -27.32 17.77
C LYS A 60 -17.37 -27.12 17.71
N GLN A 61 -18.08 -27.52 18.76
CA GLN A 61 -19.54 -27.33 18.86
C GLN A 61 -19.93 -25.86 18.83
N ALA A 62 -19.20 -24.99 19.51
CA ALA A 62 -19.45 -23.56 19.51
C ALA A 62 -19.20 -22.95 18.12
N TYR A 63 -18.15 -23.33 17.42
CA TYR A 63 -17.88 -22.88 16.06
C TYR A 63 -18.91 -23.38 15.04
N GLU A 64 -19.34 -24.64 15.14
CA GLU A 64 -20.44 -25.17 14.34
C GLU A 64 -21.73 -24.38 14.56
N PHE A 65 -22.02 -24.02 15.81
CA PHE A 65 -23.16 -23.19 16.16
C PHE A 65 -23.06 -21.78 15.56
N ILE A 66 -21.91 -21.11 15.70
CA ILE A 66 -21.66 -19.78 15.09
C ILE A 66 -21.90 -19.83 13.59
N GLU A 67 -21.37 -20.85 12.91
CA GLU A 67 -21.51 -21.00 11.47
C GLU A 67 -22.96 -21.27 11.05
N ALA A 68 -23.70 -22.07 11.82
CA ALA A 68 -25.13 -22.30 11.59
C ALA A 68 -25.94 -21.00 11.70
N GLU A 69 -25.67 -20.16 12.72
CA GLU A 69 -26.33 -18.86 12.88
C GLU A 69 -25.97 -17.87 11.75
N ARG A 70 -24.71 -17.83 11.33
CA ARG A 70 -24.31 -17.05 10.15
C ARG A 70 -25.04 -17.52 8.91
N GLN A 71 -25.13 -18.84 8.70
CA GLN A 71 -25.81 -19.41 7.55
C GLN A 71 -27.31 -19.07 7.56
N LYS A 72 -27.97 -19.00 8.74
CA LYS A 72 -29.36 -18.52 8.86
C LYS A 72 -29.55 -17.09 8.32
N VAL A 73 -28.56 -16.21 8.49
CA VAL A 73 -28.61 -14.85 7.93
C VAL A 73 -28.62 -14.89 6.39
N TRP A 74 -27.88 -15.82 5.78
CA TRP A 74 -27.81 -15.97 4.33
C TRP A 74 -28.99 -16.73 3.73
N THR A 75 -29.50 -17.75 4.43
CA THR A 75 -30.59 -18.62 3.93
C THR A 75 -31.98 -18.02 4.12
N ASN A 76 -32.17 -17.11 5.08
CA ASN A 76 -33.42 -16.39 5.21
C ASN A 76 -33.64 -15.47 4.00
N VAL A 77 -34.45 -15.93 3.04
CA VAL A 77 -34.73 -15.25 1.75
C VAL A 77 -35.56 -13.97 1.94
N SER A 78 -35.96 -13.62 3.16
CA SER A 78 -36.67 -12.37 3.40
C SER A 78 -35.80 -11.17 3.01
N LEU A 79 -36.30 -10.35 2.08
CA LEU A 79 -35.68 -9.09 1.61
C LEU A 79 -35.63 -7.98 2.69
N GLN A 80 -35.71 -8.34 3.96
CA GLN A 80 -35.83 -7.42 5.08
C GLN A 80 -34.87 -7.82 6.21
N THR A 81 -33.58 -7.92 5.88
CA THR A 81 -32.55 -8.01 6.92
C THR A 81 -32.57 -6.73 7.75
N SER A 82 -33.16 -6.82 8.94
CA SER A 82 -33.28 -5.69 9.84
C SER A 82 -31.96 -5.44 10.55
N LEU A 83 -31.32 -4.31 10.21
CA LEU A 83 -30.14 -3.77 10.89
C LEU A 83 -30.52 -2.87 12.08
N ALA A 84 -31.71 -3.06 12.66
CA ALA A 84 -32.12 -2.29 13.84
C ALA A 84 -31.16 -2.62 15.00
N PRO A 85 -30.55 -1.63 15.68
CA PRO A 85 -29.59 -1.87 16.76
C PRO A 85 -30.10 -2.84 17.83
N LYS A 86 -31.38 -2.71 18.20
CA LYS A 86 -32.04 -3.62 19.15
C LYS A 86 -32.03 -5.09 18.69
N LYS A 87 -32.23 -5.34 17.40
CA LYS A 87 -32.24 -6.70 16.84
C LYS A 87 -30.83 -7.27 16.78
N ILE A 88 -29.85 -6.47 16.36
CA ILE A 88 -28.43 -6.88 16.35
C ILE A 88 -28.00 -7.24 17.77
N TRP A 89 -28.27 -6.38 18.75
CA TRP A 89 -27.96 -6.63 20.15
C TRP A 89 -28.60 -7.91 20.67
N GLN A 90 -29.89 -8.12 20.37
CA GLN A 90 -30.59 -9.34 20.77
C GLN A 90 -29.95 -10.59 20.15
N MET A 91 -29.64 -10.58 18.85
CA MET A 91 -28.98 -11.71 18.18
C MET A 91 -27.59 -11.99 18.75
N SER A 92 -26.82 -10.94 19.04
CA SER A 92 -25.50 -11.04 19.68
C SER A 92 -25.62 -11.60 21.11
N PHE A 93 -26.60 -11.16 21.88
CA PHE A 93 -26.84 -11.68 23.23
C PHE A 93 -27.29 -13.15 23.22
N ASP A 94 -28.20 -13.51 22.31
CA ASP A 94 -28.64 -14.89 22.13
C ASP A 94 -27.46 -15.79 21.72
N MET A 95 -26.58 -15.32 20.82
CA MET A 95 -25.34 -16.00 20.45
C MET A 95 -24.44 -16.25 21.67
N ILE A 96 -24.17 -15.22 22.48
CA ILE A 96 -23.37 -15.32 23.70
C ILE A 96 -23.97 -16.36 24.66
N LYS A 97 -25.29 -16.31 24.88
CA LYS A 97 -26.00 -17.22 25.79
C LYS A 97 -25.87 -18.68 25.34
N GLN A 98 -26.03 -18.94 24.05
CA GLN A 98 -25.94 -20.29 23.50
C GLN A 98 -24.49 -20.82 23.58
N ILE A 99 -23.50 -19.98 23.29
CA ILE A 99 -22.10 -20.37 23.46
C ILE A 99 -21.77 -20.66 24.93
N ALA A 100 -22.24 -19.84 25.86
CA ALA A 100 -22.07 -20.09 27.29
C ALA A 100 -22.66 -21.45 27.70
N ALA A 101 -23.83 -21.81 27.18
CA ALA A 101 -24.48 -23.10 27.43
C ALA A 101 -23.70 -24.30 26.89
N ILE A 102 -22.89 -24.12 25.82
CA ILE A 102 -22.00 -25.17 25.30
C ILE A 102 -20.86 -25.47 26.28
N TYR A 103 -20.33 -24.47 26.96
CA TYR A 103 -19.21 -24.63 27.91
C TYR A 103 -19.65 -24.94 29.35
N HIS A 104 -20.85 -24.52 29.75
CA HIS A 104 -21.38 -24.67 31.12
C HIS A 104 -22.79 -25.28 31.10
N SER A 105 -22.91 -26.48 30.53
CA SER A 105 -24.19 -27.17 30.33
C SER A 105 -24.85 -27.65 31.63
N ASP A 106 -24.10 -27.69 32.72
CA ASP A 106 -24.51 -28.13 34.06
C ASP A 106 -25.14 -27.00 34.91
N VAL A 107 -25.05 -25.75 34.45
CA VAL A 107 -25.53 -24.57 35.19
C VAL A 107 -26.84 -24.05 34.60
N GLU A 108 -27.80 -23.68 35.46
CA GLU A 108 -29.10 -23.13 35.04
C GLU A 108 -28.98 -21.81 34.23
N ASN A 109 -28.00 -20.97 34.57
CA ASN A 109 -27.73 -19.71 33.89
C ASN A 109 -26.26 -19.62 33.41
N PRO A 110 -25.91 -20.30 32.29
CA PRO A 110 -24.54 -20.37 31.79
C PRO A 110 -23.93 -19.00 31.49
N GLN A 111 -24.73 -18.05 31.01
CA GLN A 111 -24.28 -16.70 30.64
C GLN A 111 -23.79 -15.84 31.82
N TYR A 112 -24.02 -16.27 33.06
CA TYR A 112 -23.53 -15.57 34.27
C TYR A 112 -22.30 -16.22 34.89
N GLN A 113 -21.70 -17.21 34.21
CA GLN A 113 -20.42 -17.80 34.63
C GLN A 113 -19.22 -16.91 34.30
N ALA A 114 -19.36 -15.95 33.39
CA ALA A 114 -18.36 -14.93 33.11
C ALA A 114 -18.43 -13.82 34.17
N SER A 115 -17.28 -13.25 34.57
CA SER A 115 -17.27 -12.09 35.45
C SER A 115 -17.74 -10.83 34.73
N ILE A 116 -18.13 -9.79 35.47
CA ILE A 116 -18.50 -8.49 34.88
C ILE A 116 -17.34 -7.92 34.06
N VAL A 117 -16.10 -8.09 34.53
CA VAL A 117 -14.89 -7.65 33.81
C VAL A 117 -14.75 -8.40 32.49
N ASP A 118 -14.92 -9.73 32.48
CA ASP A 118 -14.84 -10.52 31.24
C ASP A 118 -15.89 -10.07 30.20
N LEU A 119 -17.08 -9.70 30.65
CA LEU A 119 -18.17 -9.21 29.78
C LEU A 119 -17.89 -7.81 29.23
N LEU A 120 -17.33 -6.91 30.04
CA LEU A 120 -16.92 -5.57 29.59
C LEU A 120 -15.81 -5.68 28.54
N GLU A 121 -14.78 -6.49 28.82
CA GLU A 121 -13.70 -6.69 27.87
C GLU A 121 -14.16 -7.40 26.59
N LEU A 122 -15.12 -8.34 26.68
CA LEU A 122 -15.75 -8.94 25.50
C LEU A 122 -16.35 -7.85 24.62
N ASN A 123 -17.10 -6.93 25.22
CA ASN A 123 -17.70 -5.82 24.51
C ASN A 123 -16.66 -4.93 23.84
N ASP A 124 -15.59 -4.55 24.54
CA ASP A 124 -14.51 -3.72 23.99
C ASP A 124 -13.80 -4.40 22.81
N ARG A 125 -13.51 -5.71 22.91
CA ARG A 125 -12.90 -6.49 21.83
C ARG A 125 -13.83 -6.64 20.63
N VAL A 126 -15.11 -6.88 20.88
CA VAL A 126 -16.13 -6.93 19.82
C VAL A 126 -16.17 -5.60 19.07
N ILE A 127 -16.21 -4.47 19.79
CA ILE A 127 -16.21 -3.13 19.18
C ILE A 127 -14.95 -2.92 18.34
N ALA A 128 -13.76 -3.19 18.91
CA ALA A 128 -12.49 -3.00 18.21
C ALA A 128 -12.40 -3.82 16.91
N ARG A 129 -12.82 -5.08 16.95
CA ARG A 129 -12.83 -5.96 15.77
C ARG A 129 -13.87 -5.58 14.74
N ILE A 130 -15.04 -5.08 15.16
CA ILE A 130 -16.04 -4.55 14.25
C ILE A 130 -15.51 -3.31 13.53
N LEU A 131 -14.83 -2.40 14.24
CA LEU A 131 -14.20 -1.23 13.65
C LEU A 131 -13.11 -1.61 12.63
N GLU A 132 -12.26 -2.60 12.94
CA GLU A 132 -11.28 -3.14 11.99
C GLU A 132 -11.97 -3.73 10.75
N ALA A 133 -13.08 -4.47 10.92
CA ALA A 133 -13.84 -4.99 9.80
C ALA A 133 -14.45 -3.88 8.91
N PHE A 134 -14.76 -2.70 9.47
CA PHE A 134 -15.18 -1.54 8.70
C PHE A 134 -14.05 -0.92 7.87
N ASP A 135 -12.79 -1.25 8.09
CA ASP A 135 -11.69 -0.78 7.24
C ASP A 135 -11.50 -1.66 5.99
N GLU A 136 -12.10 -2.85 5.99
CA GLU A 136 -12.03 -3.82 4.90
C GLU A 136 -13.19 -3.67 3.90
N PHE A 137 -12.95 -3.97 2.62
CA PHE A 137 -14.00 -4.02 1.62
C PHE A 137 -14.85 -5.29 1.82
N PRO A 138 -16.21 -5.23 1.75
CA PRO A 138 -17.03 -4.12 1.27
C PRO A 138 -17.53 -3.13 2.35
N LEU A 139 -17.22 -3.35 3.63
CA LEU A 139 -17.77 -2.57 4.74
C LEU A 139 -17.21 -1.14 4.82
N ASN A 140 -16.00 -0.91 4.31
CA ASN A 140 -15.41 0.43 4.20
C ASN A 140 -16.26 1.46 3.45
N LYS A 141 -17.17 1.01 2.58
CA LYS A 141 -18.10 1.91 1.86
C LYS A 141 -19.25 2.43 2.71
N ILE A 142 -19.54 1.77 3.84
CA ILE A 142 -20.65 2.13 4.73
C ILE A 142 -20.19 2.64 6.09
N ARG A 143 -18.87 2.70 6.33
CA ARG A 143 -18.28 3.21 7.59
C ARG A 143 -18.75 4.62 7.92
N ASP A 144 -18.82 5.48 6.91
CA ASP A 144 -19.16 6.90 7.07
C ASP A 144 -20.66 7.18 6.96
N PHE A 145 -21.52 6.15 6.92
CA PHE A 145 -22.96 6.36 6.85
C PHE A 145 -23.47 6.82 8.20
N SER A 146 -24.01 8.03 8.27
CA SER A 146 -24.68 8.48 9.48
C SER A 146 -25.99 7.72 9.69
N ILE A 147 -26.44 7.60 10.94
CA ILE A 147 -27.78 7.07 11.25
C ILE A 147 -28.85 7.87 10.50
N GLN A 148 -28.61 9.17 10.33
CA GLN A 148 -29.48 10.05 9.56
C GLN A 148 -29.49 9.70 8.09
N ASP A 149 -28.37 9.35 7.46
CA ASP A 149 -28.34 8.85 6.08
C ASP A 149 -29.16 7.57 5.95
N VAL A 150 -29.06 6.65 6.91
CA VAL A 150 -29.84 5.40 6.92
C VAL A 150 -31.35 5.69 7.04
N LEU A 151 -31.75 6.60 7.92
CA LEU A 151 -33.15 7.01 8.11
C LEU A 151 -33.69 7.78 6.91
N THR A 152 -32.95 8.78 6.41
CA THR A 152 -33.30 9.57 5.23
C THR A 152 -33.41 8.66 4.01
N TYR A 153 -32.53 7.66 3.89
CA TYR A 153 -32.59 6.68 2.82
C TYR A 153 -33.83 5.78 2.93
N LYS A 154 -34.19 5.35 4.14
CA LYS A 154 -35.44 4.62 4.40
C LYS A 154 -36.66 5.48 4.06
N GLU A 155 -36.67 6.75 4.43
CA GLU A 155 -37.73 7.69 4.09
C GLU A 155 -37.82 7.95 2.59
N TYR A 156 -36.70 8.11 1.88
CA TYR A 156 -36.67 8.20 0.43
C TYR A 156 -37.28 6.95 -0.21
N PHE A 157 -36.94 5.76 0.29
CA PHE A 157 -37.51 4.50 -0.20
C PHE A 157 -39.01 4.37 0.11
N ASP A 158 -39.43 4.70 1.32
CA ASP A 158 -40.83 4.70 1.73
C ASP A 158 -41.63 5.74 0.92
N LYS A 159 -41.06 6.91 0.63
CA LYS A 159 -41.65 7.96 -0.20
C LYS A 159 -41.73 7.55 -1.68
N TYR A 160 -40.71 6.85 -2.19
CA TYR A 160 -40.73 6.33 -3.56
C TYR A 160 -41.73 5.18 -3.73
N SER A 161 -41.87 4.33 -2.70
CA SER A 161 -42.87 3.25 -2.69
C SER A 161 -44.29 3.75 -2.40
N LYS A 162 -44.45 4.92 -1.78
CA LYS A 162 -45.72 5.61 -1.51
C LYS A 162 -45.96 6.84 -2.40
N PHE A 163 -45.35 6.92 -3.59
CA PHE A 163 -45.52 8.08 -4.47
C PHE A 163 -47.00 8.33 -4.76
N GLN A 164 -47.48 9.58 -4.65
CA GLN A 164 -48.89 10.00 -4.74
C GLN A 164 -49.64 9.51 -6.00
N PHE A 165 -48.90 9.11 -7.03
CA PHE A 165 -49.45 8.48 -8.23
C PHE A 165 -50.10 7.11 -7.92
N ILE A 166 -49.57 6.33 -6.98
CA ILE A 166 -50.17 5.04 -6.58
C ILE A 166 -51.52 5.27 -5.89
N ASP A 167 -51.66 6.30 -5.07
CA ASP A 167 -52.92 6.63 -4.39
C ASP A 167 -53.93 7.33 -5.33
N PHE A 168 -53.46 8.15 -6.28
CA PHE A 168 -54.29 8.73 -7.36
C PHE A 168 -54.83 7.64 -8.30
N VAL A 169 -53.98 6.69 -8.67
CA VAL A 169 -54.33 5.55 -9.52
C VAL A 169 -55.24 4.58 -8.77
N LYS A 170 -55.01 4.30 -7.47
CA LYS A 170 -55.93 3.50 -6.62
C LYS A 170 -57.33 4.11 -6.49
N LYS A 171 -57.46 5.44 -6.54
CA LYS A 171 -58.77 6.14 -6.49
C LYS A 171 -59.60 5.95 -7.76
N HIS A 172 -58.99 5.69 -8.91
CA HIS A 172 -59.68 5.49 -10.18
C HIS A 172 -59.51 4.05 -10.65
N LYS A 173 -60.39 3.15 -10.18
CA LYS A 173 -60.33 1.69 -10.38
C LYS A 173 -60.05 1.27 -11.84
N TYR A 174 -60.62 1.97 -12.82
CA TYR A 174 -60.40 1.73 -14.24
C TYR A 174 -59.01 2.15 -14.75
N LEU A 175 -58.49 3.30 -14.30
CA LEU A 175 -57.12 3.74 -14.59
C LEU A 175 -56.10 2.92 -13.79
N TYR A 176 -56.49 2.34 -12.65
CA TYR A 176 -55.69 1.38 -11.90
C TYR A 176 -55.46 0.11 -12.68
N ASP A 177 -56.52 -0.50 -13.22
CA ASP A 177 -56.42 -1.75 -13.95
C ASP A 177 -55.65 -1.55 -15.27
N VAL A 178 -56.05 -0.58 -16.10
CA VAL A 178 -55.37 -0.33 -17.40
C VAL A 178 -53.98 0.26 -17.19
N GLY A 179 -53.83 1.18 -16.24
CA GLY A 179 -52.55 1.79 -15.89
C GLY A 179 -51.58 0.80 -15.25
N GLN A 180 -52.03 -0.18 -14.46
CA GLN A 180 -51.16 -1.25 -13.97
C GLN A 180 -50.59 -2.06 -15.13
N TYR A 181 -51.39 -2.43 -16.12
CA TYR A 181 -50.91 -3.23 -17.26
C TYR A 181 -49.99 -2.43 -18.18
N VAL A 182 -50.27 -1.14 -18.42
CA VAL A 182 -49.41 -0.26 -19.24
C VAL A 182 -48.12 0.10 -18.49
N TRP A 183 -48.18 0.36 -17.18
CA TRP A 183 -47.01 0.64 -16.35
C TRP A 183 -46.17 -0.61 -16.05
N MET A 184 -46.80 -1.77 -15.85
CA MET A 184 -46.09 -3.07 -15.82
C MET A 184 -45.48 -3.36 -17.17
N GLY A 185 -46.17 -3.13 -18.29
CA GLY A 185 -45.63 -3.31 -19.63
C GLY A 185 -44.43 -2.40 -19.89
N TYR A 186 -44.57 -1.10 -19.62
CA TYR A 186 -43.51 -0.11 -19.80
C TYR A 186 -42.29 -0.37 -18.92
N ASN A 187 -42.50 -0.73 -17.64
CA ASN A 187 -41.38 -1.06 -16.76
C ASN A 187 -40.81 -2.46 -17.02
N ALA A 188 -41.61 -3.46 -17.37
CA ALA A 188 -41.12 -4.82 -17.72
C ALA A 188 -40.24 -4.81 -18.97
N ILE A 189 -40.49 -3.87 -19.90
CA ILE A 189 -39.70 -3.66 -21.12
C ILE A 189 -38.45 -2.80 -20.85
N ASN A 190 -38.25 -2.26 -19.64
CA ASN A 190 -37.04 -1.56 -19.26
C ASN A 190 -36.11 -2.46 -18.41
N PRO A 191 -35.37 -3.40 -19.03
CA PRO A 191 -34.46 -4.30 -18.33
C PRO A 191 -33.35 -3.55 -17.58
N TRP A 192 -33.07 -2.29 -17.96
CA TRP A 192 -32.10 -1.44 -17.26
C TRP A 192 -32.61 -0.93 -15.91
N TYR A 193 -33.91 -0.64 -15.78
CA TYR A 193 -34.54 -0.29 -14.50
C TYR A 193 -34.54 -1.48 -13.53
N TRP A 194 -34.95 -2.66 -14.00
CA TRP A 194 -34.94 -3.88 -13.19
C TRP A 194 -33.53 -4.35 -12.87
N GLY A 195 -32.59 -4.22 -13.81
CA GLY A 195 -31.17 -4.51 -13.58
C GLY A 195 -30.59 -3.61 -12.49
N ARG A 196 -30.80 -2.29 -12.56
CA ARG A 196 -30.32 -1.36 -11.52
C ARG A 196 -30.99 -1.59 -10.17
N LYS A 197 -32.31 -1.79 -10.13
CA LYS A 197 -33.05 -2.08 -8.90
C LYS A 197 -32.62 -3.41 -8.28
N ALA A 198 -32.42 -4.45 -9.09
CA ALA A 198 -31.94 -5.76 -8.63
C ALA A 198 -30.50 -5.66 -8.12
N VAL A 199 -29.58 -5.01 -8.85
CA VAL A 199 -28.19 -4.82 -8.42
C VAL A 199 -28.13 -4.00 -7.14
N PHE A 200 -28.90 -2.92 -7.03
CA PHE A 200 -28.90 -2.06 -5.85
C PHE A 200 -29.54 -2.73 -4.62
N THR A 201 -30.65 -3.44 -4.82
CA THR A 201 -31.30 -4.17 -3.72
C THR A 201 -30.43 -5.36 -3.29
N ALA A 202 -29.83 -6.08 -4.24
CA ALA A 202 -28.91 -7.19 -3.96
C ALA A 202 -27.61 -6.71 -3.30
N SER A 203 -27.06 -5.56 -3.69
CA SER A 203 -25.86 -5.01 -3.07
C SER A 203 -26.15 -4.53 -1.65
N LYS A 204 -27.27 -3.86 -1.41
CA LYS A 204 -27.68 -3.40 -0.08
C LYS A 204 -27.96 -4.58 0.85
N GLU A 205 -28.80 -5.51 0.42
CA GLU A 205 -29.15 -6.70 1.20
C GLU A 205 -27.91 -7.58 1.42
N GLY A 206 -27.07 -7.74 0.40
CA GLY A 206 -25.79 -8.47 0.52
C GLY A 206 -24.83 -7.82 1.52
N THR A 207 -24.70 -6.49 1.49
CA THR A 207 -23.84 -5.76 2.45
C THR A 207 -24.40 -5.84 3.87
N ALA A 208 -25.73 -5.74 4.05
CA ALA A 208 -26.39 -5.88 5.34
C ALA A 208 -26.21 -7.29 5.93
N ARG A 209 -26.40 -8.34 5.11
CA ARG A 209 -26.18 -9.74 5.51
C ARG A 209 -24.71 -10.00 5.83
N TYR A 210 -23.80 -9.45 5.03
CA TYR A 210 -22.38 -9.55 5.28
C TYR A 210 -22.01 -8.90 6.61
N LEU A 211 -22.44 -7.66 6.87
CA LEU A 211 -22.23 -6.98 8.15
C LEU A 211 -22.77 -7.79 9.33
N LEU A 212 -24.02 -8.27 9.24
CA LEU A 212 -24.63 -9.05 10.32
C LEU A 212 -23.89 -10.38 10.55
N SER A 213 -23.50 -11.07 9.48
CA SER A 213 -22.68 -12.30 9.53
C SER A 213 -21.32 -12.03 10.19
N THR A 214 -20.68 -10.91 9.89
CA THR A 214 -19.41 -10.49 10.49
C THR A 214 -19.57 -10.18 11.98
N ILE A 215 -20.61 -9.45 12.37
CA ILE A 215 -20.91 -9.16 13.79
C ILE A 215 -21.12 -10.47 14.56
N LEU A 216 -21.93 -11.40 14.02
CA LEU A 216 -22.17 -12.69 14.66
C LEU A 216 -20.90 -13.53 14.80
N ALA A 217 -20.05 -13.55 13.77
CA ALA A 217 -18.76 -14.25 13.81
C ALA A 217 -17.85 -13.67 14.91
N ILE A 218 -17.68 -12.35 14.93
CA ILE A 218 -16.84 -11.65 15.93
C ILE A 218 -17.37 -11.90 17.34
N VAL A 219 -18.66 -11.67 17.58
CA VAL A 219 -19.28 -11.88 18.89
C VAL A 219 -19.16 -13.33 19.34
N GLY A 220 -19.42 -14.27 18.43
CA GLY A 220 -19.31 -15.69 18.73
C GLY A 220 -17.90 -16.12 19.10
N GLU A 221 -16.90 -15.67 18.33
CA GLU A 221 -15.49 -15.93 18.62
C GLU A 221 -15.04 -15.36 19.97
N GLU A 222 -15.40 -14.12 20.28
CA GLU A 222 -15.03 -13.51 21.56
C GLU A 222 -15.77 -14.18 22.74
N ALA A 223 -17.01 -14.62 22.54
CA ALA A 223 -17.73 -15.42 23.55
C ALA A 223 -17.03 -16.77 23.80
N VAL A 224 -16.58 -17.46 22.74
CA VAL A 224 -15.78 -18.69 22.87
C VAL A 224 -14.53 -18.43 23.72
N LEU A 225 -13.82 -17.32 23.50
CA LEU A 225 -12.63 -16.99 24.28
C LEU A 225 -12.93 -16.74 25.77
N VAL A 226 -14.03 -16.08 26.08
CA VAL A 226 -14.46 -15.81 27.46
C VAL A 226 -14.86 -17.10 28.16
N TYR A 227 -15.80 -17.87 27.61
CA TYR A 227 -16.36 -19.04 28.30
C TYR A 227 -15.44 -20.28 28.28
N SER A 228 -14.52 -20.40 27.31
CA SER A 228 -13.48 -21.44 27.34
C SER A 228 -12.40 -21.21 28.40
N LYS A 229 -12.41 -20.05 29.10
CA LYS A 229 -11.38 -19.61 30.06
C LYS A 229 -9.95 -19.58 29.51
N ARG A 230 -9.78 -19.65 28.18
CA ARG A 230 -8.46 -19.49 27.51
C ARG A 230 -7.88 -18.08 27.73
N TYR A 231 -8.70 -17.11 28.12
CA TYR A 231 -8.28 -15.74 28.45
C TYR A 231 -7.25 -15.64 29.59
N ILE A 232 -7.27 -16.53 30.59
CA ILE A 232 -6.28 -16.52 31.68
C ILE A 232 -4.85 -16.82 31.14
N ARG A 233 -4.72 -17.50 30.00
CA ARG A 233 -3.44 -17.67 29.30
C ARG A 233 -3.00 -16.41 28.52
N LYS A 234 -3.92 -15.48 28.21
CA LYS A 234 -3.68 -14.27 27.41
C LYS A 234 -2.97 -13.16 28.20
N GLN A 235 -3.20 -13.03 29.50
CA GLN A 235 -2.47 -12.08 30.34
C GLN A 235 -0.98 -12.45 30.46
N VAL A 236 -0.65 -13.74 30.50
CA VAL A 236 0.74 -14.22 30.41
C VAL A 236 1.35 -13.94 29.02
N SER A 237 0.52 -13.92 27.96
CA SER A 237 0.93 -13.60 26.59
C SER A 237 1.15 -12.09 26.36
N SER A 238 0.44 -11.20 27.08
CA SER A 238 0.59 -9.74 26.92
C SER A 238 1.95 -9.24 27.38
N VAL A 239 2.46 -9.76 28.50
CA VAL A 239 3.82 -9.45 28.98
C VAL A 239 4.86 -9.86 27.95
N GLU A 240 4.79 -11.09 27.45
CA GLU A 240 5.72 -11.57 26.40
C GLU A 240 5.64 -10.72 25.13
N LYS A 241 4.43 -10.35 24.73
CA LYS A 241 4.19 -9.54 23.53
C LYS A 241 4.83 -8.16 23.69
N ASN A 242 4.70 -7.56 24.87
CA ASN A 242 5.32 -6.27 25.18
C ASN A 242 6.84 -6.36 25.19
N ILE A 243 7.42 -7.45 25.73
CA ILE A 243 8.87 -7.69 25.62
C ILE A 243 9.31 -7.66 24.16
N VAL A 244 8.59 -8.34 23.25
CA VAL A 244 8.94 -8.33 21.82
C VAL A 244 8.80 -6.94 21.20
N PHE A 245 7.79 -6.17 21.57
CA PHE A 245 7.66 -4.81 21.05
C PHE A 245 8.81 -3.91 21.52
N GLU A 246 9.23 -4.02 22.78
CA GLU A 246 10.41 -3.28 23.24
C GLU A 246 11.71 -3.79 22.61
N MET A 247 11.82 -5.08 22.33
CA MET A 247 12.93 -5.63 21.54
C MET A 247 12.96 -5.05 20.12
N ILE A 248 11.79 -4.95 19.46
CA ILE A 248 11.67 -4.32 18.13
C ILE A 248 12.00 -2.82 18.21
N ASN A 249 11.50 -2.11 19.21
CA ASN A 249 11.79 -0.68 19.41
C ASN A 249 13.28 -0.44 19.62
N MET A 250 13.95 -1.31 20.39
CA MET A 250 15.39 -1.26 20.63
C MET A 250 16.20 -1.47 19.34
N ALA A 251 15.87 -2.49 18.56
CA ALA A 251 16.49 -2.74 17.26
C ALA A 251 16.28 -1.57 16.27
N MET A 252 15.21 -0.79 16.45
CA MET A 252 14.88 0.35 15.61
C MET A 252 15.43 1.69 16.13
N ALA A 253 16.16 1.71 17.26
CA ALA A 253 16.59 2.95 17.92
C ALA A 253 17.53 3.82 17.05
N ASP A 254 18.18 3.22 16.05
CA ASP A 254 19.09 3.87 15.10
C ASP A 254 18.60 3.79 13.64
N ASP A 255 17.31 3.49 13.42
CA ASP A 255 16.66 3.31 12.12
C ASP A 255 17.23 2.16 11.25
N VAL A 256 18.17 1.37 11.78
CA VAL A 256 18.84 0.29 11.06
C VAL A 256 18.90 -0.98 11.92
N VAL A 257 18.02 -1.94 11.62
CA VAL A 257 18.05 -3.26 12.27
C VAL A 257 19.16 -4.13 11.65
N SER A 258 20.12 -4.55 12.46
CA SER A 258 21.21 -5.46 12.07
C SER A 258 20.70 -6.89 11.83
N GLN A 259 21.48 -7.72 11.13
CA GLN A 259 21.09 -9.13 10.91
C GLN A 259 21.05 -9.90 12.24
N GLU A 260 22.00 -9.64 13.12
CA GLU A 260 22.13 -10.26 14.43
C GLU A 260 20.93 -9.91 15.33
N GLU A 261 20.47 -8.66 15.28
CA GLU A 261 19.25 -8.24 15.98
C GLU A 261 18.01 -8.95 15.46
N TYR A 262 17.87 -9.05 14.13
CA TYR A 262 16.81 -9.85 13.50
C TYR A 262 16.83 -11.28 14.02
N GLU A 263 17.99 -11.92 14.08
CA GLU A 263 18.13 -13.29 14.56
C GLU A 263 17.72 -13.43 16.03
N VAL A 264 18.11 -12.51 16.90
CA VAL A 264 17.72 -12.51 18.32
C VAL A 264 16.20 -12.39 18.47
N ILE A 265 15.57 -11.42 17.77
CA ILE A 265 14.13 -11.19 17.84
C ILE A 265 13.36 -12.38 17.25
N LEU A 266 13.77 -12.89 16.09
CA LEU A 266 13.15 -14.05 15.45
C LEU A 266 13.25 -15.28 16.34
N ASN A 267 14.41 -15.54 16.92
CA ASN A 267 14.62 -16.67 17.81
C ASN A 267 13.74 -16.58 19.05
N PHE A 268 13.57 -15.38 19.63
CA PHE A 268 12.64 -15.17 20.74
C PHE A 268 11.19 -15.42 20.31
N VAL A 269 10.72 -14.79 19.22
CA VAL A 269 9.33 -14.92 18.75
C VAL A 269 8.98 -16.36 18.37
N LEU A 270 9.85 -17.05 17.64
CA LEU A 270 9.55 -18.37 17.11
C LEU A 270 9.58 -19.45 18.21
N ASN A 271 10.49 -19.34 19.18
CA ASN A 271 10.66 -20.33 20.24
C ASN A 271 9.81 -20.07 21.49
N ASN A 272 9.16 -18.92 21.60
CA ASN A 272 8.29 -18.63 22.73
C ASN A 272 6.98 -19.41 22.60
N SER A 273 6.85 -20.47 23.41
CA SER A 273 5.67 -21.35 23.43
C SER A 273 4.40 -20.66 23.96
N ARG A 274 4.52 -19.43 24.49
CA ARG A 274 3.39 -18.61 24.96
C ARG A 274 2.77 -17.78 23.83
N PHE A 275 3.42 -17.70 22.68
CA PHE A 275 2.84 -17.10 21.49
C PHE A 275 2.14 -18.15 20.64
N ASP A 276 0.89 -17.90 20.31
CA ASP A 276 0.24 -18.57 19.20
C ASP A 276 0.80 -18.06 17.85
N ASP A 277 0.55 -18.82 16.78
CA ASP A 277 1.07 -18.49 15.45
C ASP A 277 0.58 -17.13 14.94
N ARG A 278 -0.60 -16.67 15.37
CA ARG A 278 -1.14 -15.37 14.97
C ARG A 278 -0.36 -14.24 15.62
N VAL A 279 -0.07 -14.34 16.92
CA VAL A 279 0.79 -13.39 17.64
C VAL A 279 2.19 -13.41 17.02
N LYS A 280 2.73 -14.59 16.70
CA LYS A 280 4.01 -14.67 15.96
C LYS A 280 3.94 -13.92 14.63
N ILE A 281 2.95 -14.19 13.78
CA ILE A 281 2.78 -13.50 12.49
C ILE A 281 2.62 -11.98 12.69
N LEU A 282 1.86 -11.54 13.69
CA LEU A 282 1.68 -10.12 14.00
C LEU A 282 3.00 -9.45 14.39
N LEU A 283 3.76 -10.08 15.28
CA LEU A 283 5.07 -9.59 15.73
C LEU A 283 6.09 -9.59 14.59
N LEU A 284 6.08 -10.61 13.73
CA LEU A 284 6.91 -10.67 12.53
C LEU A 284 6.54 -9.58 11.52
N LYS A 285 5.24 -9.30 11.33
CA LYS A 285 4.78 -8.18 10.50
C LYS A 285 5.19 -6.83 11.09
N ALA A 286 5.15 -6.67 12.41
CA ALA A 286 5.63 -5.47 13.09
C ALA A 286 7.13 -5.25 12.83
N LEU A 287 7.93 -6.29 13.02
CA LEU A 287 9.37 -6.29 12.74
C LEU A 287 9.68 -6.02 11.25
N GLN A 288 8.87 -6.56 10.32
CA GLN A 288 9.02 -6.32 8.88
C GLN A 288 8.70 -4.87 8.48
N ARG A 289 7.74 -4.23 9.17
CA ARG A 289 7.30 -2.87 8.85
C ARG A 289 8.34 -1.80 9.19
N LYS A 290 9.37 -2.12 9.99
CA LYS A 290 10.44 -1.21 10.40
C LYS A 290 9.91 0.13 10.91
N LYS A 291 8.85 0.10 11.70
CA LYS A 291 8.29 1.29 12.35
C LYS A 291 8.36 1.09 13.85
N PRO A 292 8.87 2.07 14.62
CA PRO A 292 8.78 2.00 16.06
C PRO A 292 7.30 1.87 16.44
N HIS A 293 7.01 0.92 17.30
CA HIS A 293 5.68 0.81 17.86
C HIS A 293 5.61 1.74 19.08
N ARG A 294 4.52 2.50 19.15
CA ARG A 294 4.20 3.31 20.33
C ARG A 294 4.35 2.39 21.54
N THR A 295 5.23 2.78 22.47
CA THR A 295 5.49 2.06 23.72
C THR A 295 4.16 1.62 24.27
N VAL A 296 3.96 0.30 24.38
CA VAL A 296 2.66 -0.24 24.74
C VAL A 296 2.36 0.26 26.16
N GLU A 297 1.22 0.91 26.32
CA GLU A 297 0.77 1.37 27.64
C GLU A 297 0.89 0.22 28.62
N LEU A 298 1.57 0.50 29.73
CA LEU A 298 1.85 -0.49 30.76
C LEU A 298 0.53 -1.16 31.16
N PRO A 299 0.49 -2.49 31.35
CA PRO A 299 -0.71 -3.16 31.83
C PRO A 299 -1.20 -2.46 33.11
N GLU A 300 -2.53 -2.39 33.31
CA GLU A 300 -3.17 -1.60 34.40
C GLU A 300 -2.76 -1.99 35.84
N GLY A 301 -1.86 -2.96 36.03
CA GLY A 301 -1.24 -3.32 37.30
C GLY A 301 0.29 -3.14 37.36
N GLY A 302 0.90 -2.52 36.35
CA GLY A 302 2.35 -2.47 36.17
C GLY A 302 2.97 -3.84 35.88
N TYR A 303 4.29 -3.87 35.66
CA TYR A 303 5.05 -5.12 35.61
C TYR A 303 5.50 -5.51 37.02
N SER A 304 5.43 -6.80 37.34
CA SER A 304 6.14 -7.31 38.52
C SER A 304 7.65 -7.13 38.35
N GLU A 305 8.41 -7.00 39.44
CA GLU A 305 9.87 -6.86 39.40
C GLU A 305 10.57 -7.98 38.59
N LYS A 306 10.01 -9.20 38.64
CA LYS A 306 10.51 -10.33 37.84
C LYS A 306 10.29 -10.13 36.34
N GLU A 307 9.16 -9.54 35.95
CA GLU A 307 8.83 -9.24 34.56
C GLU A 307 9.63 -8.05 34.05
N LYS A 308 9.80 -6.98 34.84
CA LYS A 308 10.69 -5.85 34.52
C LYS A 308 12.11 -6.33 34.22
N LYS A 309 12.67 -7.16 35.10
CA LYS A 309 14.00 -7.75 34.94
C LYS A 309 14.11 -8.57 33.65
N ARG A 310 13.10 -9.40 33.38
CA ARG A 310 13.09 -10.24 32.18
C ARG A 310 12.98 -9.40 30.90
N LEU A 311 12.12 -8.39 30.91
CA LEU A 311 11.97 -7.45 29.78
C LEU A 311 13.30 -6.77 29.48
N LEU A 312 13.95 -6.18 30.50
CA LEU A 312 15.26 -5.54 30.32
C LEU A 312 16.31 -6.52 29.81
N THR A 313 16.35 -7.75 30.32
CA THR A 313 17.32 -8.78 29.88
C THR A 313 17.18 -9.10 28.39
N GLU A 314 15.95 -9.30 27.90
CA GLU A 314 15.72 -9.64 26.48
C GLU A 314 15.93 -8.44 25.55
N VAL A 315 15.54 -7.23 25.98
CA VAL A 315 15.78 -6.00 25.22
C VAL A 315 17.27 -5.68 25.14
N GLU A 316 18.00 -5.86 26.24
CA GLU A 316 19.45 -5.69 26.28
C GLU A 316 20.17 -6.70 25.36
N ARG A 317 19.66 -7.94 25.27
CA ARG A 317 20.19 -8.95 24.34
C ARG A 317 20.12 -8.47 22.89
N VAL A 318 19.08 -7.73 22.52
CA VAL A 318 18.98 -7.09 21.20
C VAL A 318 19.99 -5.96 21.07
N ALA A 319 20.06 -5.06 22.06
CA ALA A 319 21.01 -3.94 22.04
C ALA A 319 22.48 -4.38 21.91
N LYS A 320 22.84 -5.53 22.50
CA LYS A 320 24.19 -6.13 22.41
C LYS A 320 24.46 -6.89 21.12
N ALA A 321 23.42 -7.29 20.38
CA ALA A 321 23.58 -8.05 19.14
C ALA A 321 24.20 -7.18 18.03
N ASP A 322 23.88 -5.88 18.02
CA ASP A 322 24.47 -4.91 17.11
C ASP A 322 25.75 -4.29 17.67
N LYS A 323 26.86 -4.52 16.98
CA LYS A 323 28.18 -3.99 17.36
C LYS A 323 28.39 -2.53 16.91
N LEU A 324 27.60 -2.02 15.98
CA LEU A 324 27.82 -0.72 15.33
C LEU A 324 26.92 0.40 15.90
N GLY A 325 25.69 0.08 16.31
CA GLY A 325 24.70 1.03 16.83
C GLY A 325 24.69 1.24 18.35
N LEU A 326 25.75 0.82 19.06
CA LEU A 326 25.77 0.72 20.54
C LEU A 326 25.40 2.00 21.29
N LEU A 327 25.76 3.19 20.79
CA LEU A 327 25.54 4.45 21.52
C LEU A 327 24.05 4.81 21.63
N LYS A 328 23.32 4.84 20.51
CA LYS A 328 21.88 5.17 20.52
C LYS A 328 21.05 4.12 21.28
N LYS A 329 21.40 2.84 21.11
CA LYS A 329 20.75 1.72 21.80
C LYS A 329 21.00 1.75 23.31
N ARG A 330 22.19 2.19 23.75
CA ARG A 330 22.48 2.43 25.18
C ARG A 330 21.60 3.52 25.77
N ASP A 331 21.38 4.62 25.07
CA ASP A 331 20.52 5.69 25.57
C ASP A 331 19.04 5.27 25.56
N ALA A 332 18.59 4.57 24.52
CA ALA A 332 17.25 3.96 24.50
C ALA A 332 17.04 2.97 25.65
N LEU A 333 18.07 2.18 26.00
CA LEU A 333 18.02 1.23 27.11
C LEU A 333 17.92 1.95 28.47
N LYS A 334 18.66 3.06 28.66
CA LYS A 334 18.53 3.89 29.88
C LYS A 334 17.13 4.48 30.00
N VAL A 335 16.56 4.99 28.92
CA VAL A 335 15.18 5.55 28.92
C VAL A 335 14.18 4.46 29.31
N LEU A 336 14.36 3.24 28.79
CA LEU A 336 13.52 2.10 29.18
C LEU A 336 13.70 1.72 30.65
N GLU A 337 14.93 1.67 31.17
CA GLU A 337 15.22 1.43 32.60
C GLU A 337 14.53 2.47 33.50
N GLU A 338 14.64 3.75 33.15
CA GLU A 338 14.01 4.87 33.85
C GLU A 338 12.48 4.74 33.82
N SER A 339 11.90 4.39 32.67
CA SER A 339 10.45 4.18 32.53
C SER A 339 9.90 3.02 33.37
N LEU A 340 10.75 2.05 33.72
CA LEU A 340 10.39 0.88 34.52
C LEU A 340 10.66 1.09 36.02
N GLU A 341 11.18 2.27 36.40
CA GLU A 341 11.56 2.64 37.77
C GLU A 341 12.56 1.65 38.40
N MET A 342 13.41 1.02 37.58
CA MET A 342 14.41 0.06 38.07
C MET A 342 15.59 0.81 38.67
N THR A 343 15.85 0.65 39.98
CA THR A 343 17.02 1.26 40.62
C THR A 343 18.32 0.77 39.98
N SER A 344 19.25 1.69 39.73
CA SER A 344 20.51 1.52 38.96
C SER A 344 21.48 0.44 39.48
N GLY A 345 21.18 -0.22 40.60
CA GLY A 345 21.96 -1.30 41.19
C GLY A 345 22.06 -2.57 40.33
N TYR A 346 21.30 -2.68 39.24
CA TYR A 346 21.45 -3.76 38.27
C TYR A 346 22.64 -3.57 37.30
N ARG A 347 23.28 -2.39 37.26
CA ARG A 347 24.42 -2.10 36.36
C ARG A 347 25.68 -2.93 36.64
N THR A 348 25.88 -3.41 37.87
CA THR A 348 27.19 -3.95 38.31
C THR A 348 27.58 -5.34 37.77
N GLN A 349 26.81 -5.95 36.88
CA GLN A 349 27.21 -7.18 36.17
C GLN A 349 27.40 -6.95 34.66
N LEU A 350 27.39 -5.70 34.24
CA LEU A 350 27.33 -5.28 32.84
C LEU A 350 28.53 -4.41 32.43
N ASP A 351 29.70 -4.70 32.99
CA ASP A 351 30.94 -4.20 32.43
C ASP A 351 31.13 -4.87 31.07
N PHE A 352 30.79 -4.15 30.00
CA PHE A 352 31.29 -4.44 28.67
C PHE A 352 32.80 -4.61 28.78
N VAL A 353 33.31 -5.78 28.37
CA VAL A 353 34.74 -6.05 28.47
C VAL A 353 35.48 -4.93 27.74
N PRO A 354 36.37 -4.17 28.41
CA PRO A 354 37.00 -2.96 27.84
C PRO A 354 37.77 -3.19 26.52
N HIS A 355 38.06 -4.45 26.17
CA HIS A 355 38.78 -4.81 24.94
C HIS A 355 37.95 -4.65 23.67
N ASP A 356 36.60 -4.72 23.72
CA ASP A 356 35.77 -4.48 22.53
C ASP A 356 35.55 -2.98 22.24
N GLU A 357 35.69 -2.10 23.25
CA GLU A 357 35.56 -0.64 23.08
C GLU A 357 36.75 -0.01 22.33
N VAL A 358 37.96 -0.54 22.51
CA VAL A 358 39.14 -0.02 21.79
C VAL A 358 39.09 -0.42 20.31
N HIS A 359 38.69 -1.66 20.02
CA HIS A 359 38.49 -2.12 18.64
C HIS A 359 37.32 -1.42 17.93
N SER A 360 36.26 -1.03 18.65
CA SER A 360 35.15 -0.29 18.06
C SER A 360 35.56 1.16 17.73
N MET A 361 36.36 1.82 18.57
CA MET A 361 36.83 3.18 18.28
C MET A 361 37.81 3.24 17.11
N ASP A 362 38.75 2.30 17.00
CA ASP A 362 39.66 2.23 15.85
C ASP A 362 38.89 1.97 14.54
N LEU A 363 37.89 1.10 14.59
CA LEU A 363 37.01 0.82 13.46
C LEU A 363 36.16 2.05 13.09
N LEU A 364 35.62 2.77 14.08
CA LEU A 364 34.86 4.00 13.87
C LEU A 364 35.74 5.10 13.27
N GLN A 365 36.98 5.25 13.72
CA GLN A 365 37.94 6.18 13.12
C GLN A 365 38.30 5.79 11.68
N GLN A 366 38.49 4.49 11.41
CA GLN A 366 38.75 4.02 10.06
C GLN A 366 37.56 4.27 9.14
N ASN A 367 36.33 4.01 9.60
CA ASN A 367 35.10 4.26 8.86
C ASN A 367 34.89 5.77 8.63
N ARG A 368 35.20 6.61 9.62
CA ARG A 368 35.15 8.07 9.50
C ARG A 368 36.12 8.58 8.43
N ARG A 369 37.38 8.10 8.42
CA ARG A 369 38.35 8.46 7.37
C ARG A 369 37.86 8.05 5.97
N ARG A 370 37.21 6.89 5.85
CA ARG A 370 36.59 6.46 4.59
C ARG A 370 35.45 7.39 4.18
N GLU A 371 34.58 7.77 5.12
CA GLU A 371 33.48 8.69 4.87
C GLU A 371 33.99 10.06 4.42
N GLU A 372 35.03 10.58 5.07
CA GLU A 372 35.69 11.82 4.68
C GLU A 372 36.15 11.78 3.21
N ALA A 373 36.79 10.69 2.80
CA ALA A 373 37.22 10.49 1.41
C ALA A 373 36.03 10.48 0.43
N ILE A 374 34.90 9.86 0.81
CA ILE A 374 33.67 9.86 0.00
C ILE A 374 33.11 11.28 -0.13
N LEU A 375 33.03 12.03 0.96
CA LEU A 375 32.51 13.40 0.95
C LEU A 375 33.40 14.31 0.10
N ARG A 376 34.73 14.19 0.20
CA ARG A 376 35.67 14.92 -0.66
C ARG A 376 35.49 14.56 -2.14
N LEU A 377 35.32 13.28 -2.48
CA LEU A 377 35.01 12.85 -3.84
C LEU A 377 33.68 13.43 -4.36
N MET A 378 32.66 13.56 -3.49
CA MET A 378 31.40 14.23 -3.85
C MET A 378 31.61 15.72 -4.12
N VAL A 379 32.41 16.41 -3.31
CA VAL A 379 32.74 17.82 -3.51
C VAL A 379 33.44 18.03 -4.84
N GLN A 380 34.50 17.25 -5.12
CA GLN A 380 35.20 17.29 -6.41
C GLN A 380 34.25 17.03 -7.58
N ALA A 381 33.28 16.14 -7.39
CA ALA A 381 32.28 15.85 -8.40
C ALA A 381 31.25 16.95 -8.60
N GLY A 382 30.90 17.64 -7.54
CA GLY A 382 30.01 18.78 -7.58
C GLY A 382 30.64 20.03 -8.16
N SER A 383 31.95 20.21 -8.03
CA SER A 383 32.67 21.44 -8.37
C SER A 383 33.30 21.46 -9.77
N LEU A 384 33.02 20.48 -10.63
CA LEU A 384 33.60 20.41 -12.00
C LEU A 384 33.38 21.67 -12.83
N ALA A 385 32.23 22.33 -12.65
CA ALA A 385 31.90 23.58 -13.35
C ALA A 385 32.51 24.82 -12.69
N GLY A 386 33.47 24.65 -11.77
CA GLY A 386 34.13 25.71 -11.02
C GLY A 386 33.37 26.20 -9.78
N THR A 387 32.10 25.79 -9.61
CA THR A 387 31.27 26.15 -8.45
C THR A 387 30.54 24.92 -7.90
N LEU A 388 30.60 24.71 -6.58
CA LEU A 388 29.83 23.67 -5.90
C LEU A 388 28.38 24.17 -5.68
N PRO A 389 27.35 23.43 -6.13
CA PRO A 389 25.96 23.81 -5.86
C PRO A 389 25.68 23.85 -4.36
N GLU A 390 24.99 24.89 -3.90
CA GLU A 390 24.63 25.10 -2.48
C GLU A 390 23.87 23.89 -1.90
N ALA A 391 22.89 23.35 -2.64
CA ALA A 391 22.13 22.18 -2.21
C ALA A 391 22.99 20.92 -1.99
N LEU A 392 24.08 20.76 -2.76
CA LEU A 392 25.02 19.65 -2.58
C LEU A 392 25.96 19.91 -1.39
N ALA A 393 26.39 21.17 -1.20
CA ALA A 393 27.17 21.58 -0.04
C ALA A 393 26.39 21.33 1.27
N ASP A 394 25.11 21.73 1.32
CA ASP A 394 24.22 21.51 2.47
C ASP A 394 24.03 20.02 2.76
N TYR A 395 23.85 19.20 1.72
CA TYR A 395 23.77 17.74 1.88
C TYR A 395 25.04 17.15 2.50
N ILE A 396 26.21 17.61 2.05
CA ILE A 396 27.51 17.14 2.54
C ILE A 396 27.70 17.55 4.02
N VAL A 397 27.36 18.79 4.38
CA VAL A 397 27.38 19.28 5.77
C VAL A 397 26.43 18.49 6.66
N HIS A 398 25.20 18.26 6.20
CA HIS A 398 24.22 17.48 6.95
C HIS A 398 24.68 16.03 7.16
N ARG A 399 25.25 15.41 6.13
CA ARG A 399 25.76 14.04 6.20
C ARG A 399 26.98 13.93 7.12
N ALA A 400 27.87 14.93 7.10
CA ALA A 400 29.04 15.00 7.96
C ALA A 400 28.66 15.20 9.44
N SER A 401 27.71 16.09 9.73
CA SER A 401 27.22 16.34 11.10
C SER A 401 26.38 15.18 11.67
N SER A 402 25.72 14.41 10.80
CA SER A 402 24.88 13.27 11.22
C SER A 402 25.64 11.94 11.28
N TYR A 403 26.94 11.92 10.96
CA TYR A 403 27.75 10.70 11.00
C TYR A 403 27.93 10.21 12.45
N PRO A 404 28.00 8.88 12.73
CA PRO A 404 28.14 8.35 14.10
C PRO A 404 29.32 8.94 14.88
N LEU A 405 30.41 9.28 14.19
CA LEU A 405 31.50 10.09 14.72
C LEU A 405 31.57 11.40 13.92
N PRO A 406 30.81 12.44 14.34
CA PRO A 406 30.55 13.61 13.51
C PRO A 406 31.84 14.37 13.16
N PHE A 407 31.80 15.06 12.03
CA PHE A 407 32.86 16.00 11.64
C PHE A 407 32.55 17.36 12.25
N ASP A 408 33.54 18.01 12.84
CA ASP A 408 33.36 19.37 13.36
C ASP A 408 33.30 20.40 12.23
N ASP A 409 32.94 21.65 12.56
CA ASP A 409 32.78 22.71 11.56
C ASP A 409 34.07 23.01 10.78
N THR A 410 35.23 22.78 11.40
CA THR A 410 36.54 23.00 10.77
C THR A 410 36.82 21.92 9.74
N GLU A 411 36.58 20.66 10.08
CA GLU A 411 36.70 19.52 9.18
C GLU A 411 35.68 19.58 8.04
N GLN A 412 34.44 19.98 8.32
CA GLN A 412 33.42 20.22 7.30
C GLN A 412 33.88 21.31 6.32
N GLY A 413 34.42 22.42 6.83
CA GLY A 413 35.01 23.47 6.02
C GLY A 413 36.17 22.97 5.14
N ALA A 414 37.03 22.10 5.68
CA ALA A 414 38.13 21.48 4.94
C ALA A 414 37.62 20.54 3.82
N ILE A 415 36.57 19.75 4.09
CA ILE A 415 35.92 18.91 3.09
C ILE A 415 35.36 19.78 1.96
N LEU A 416 34.66 20.87 2.26
CA LEU A 416 34.11 21.77 1.24
C LEU A 416 35.19 22.56 0.48
N HIS A 417 36.32 22.86 1.13
CA HIS A 417 37.46 23.54 0.49
C HIS A 417 38.08 22.72 -0.66
N GLU A 418 37.86 21.40 -0.66
CA GLU A 418 38.21 20.49 -1.76
C GLU A 418 37.65 20.96 -3.12
N ALA A 419 36.54 21.73 -3.13
CA ALA A 419 35.98 22.32 -4.35
C ALA A 419 36.93 23.33 -5.02
N ARG A 420 37.75 24.01 -4.23
CA ARG A 420 38.67 25.07 -4.69
C ARG A 420 40.07 24.53 -4.97
N GLN A 421 40.49 23.51 -4.22
CA GLN A 421 41.80 22.87 -4.34
C GLN A 421 41.63 21.36 -4.28
N PRO A 422 41.29 20.71 -5.40
CA PRO A 422 41.04 19.28 -5.42
C PRO A 422 42.36 18.50 -5.27
N SER A 423 42.38 17.60 -4.31
CA SER A 423 43.37 16.54 -4.16
C SER A 423 43.27 15.55 -5.32
N SER A 424 44.34 14.81 -5.61
CA SER A 424 44.27 13.76 -6.65
C SER A 424 43.21 12.71 -6.28
N PRO A 425 42.29 12.32 -7.20
CA PRO A 425 41.34 11.25 -6.96
C PRO A 425 41.99 9.97 -6.46
N ASP A 426 43.21 9.65 -6.93
CA ASP A 426 43.97 8.46 -6.50
C ASP A 426 44.29 8.49 -4.99
N SER A 427 44.58 9.67 -4.44
CA SER A 427 44.88 9.81 -3.01
C SER A 427 43.65 9.55 -2.11
N LEU A 428 42.46 9.92 -2.59
CA LEU A 428 41.20 9.68 -1.89
C LEU A 428 40.73 8.23 -2.05
N THR A 429 40.94 7.63 -3.22
CA THR A 429 40.54 6.24 -3.48
C THR A 429 41.46 5.22 -2.80
N ASP A 430 42.72 5.56 -2.55
CA ASP A 430 43.65 4.73 -1.76
C ASP A 430 43.19 4.52 -0.31
N MET A 431 42.38 5.45 0.23
CA MET A 431 41.74 5.31 1.53
C MET A 431 40.56 4.33 1.53
N ILE A 432 40.05 3.96 0.35
CA ILE A 432 38.88 3.09 0.15
C ILE A 432 39.36 1.73 -0.37
N GLN A 433 39.96 0.92 0.51
CA GLN A 433 40.65 -0.31 0.08
C GLN A 433 39.69 -1.46 -0.28
N GLN A 434 38.59 -1.65 0.46
CA GLN A 434 37.72 -2.80 0.30
C GLN A 434 36.79 -2.66 -0.91
N GLN A 435 36.60 -3.75 -1.68
CA GLN A 435 35.73 -3.77 -2.87
C GLN A 435 34.28 -3.36 -2.57
N ALA A 436 33.77 -3.70 -1.38
CA ALA A 436 32.43 -3.31 -0.94
C ALA A 436 32.33 -1.79 -0.74
N ASP A 437 33.34 -1.19 -0.11
CA ASP A 437 33.40 0.24 0.12
C ASP A 437 33.58 1.02 -1.18
N LYS A 438 34.36 0.51 -2.14
CA LYS A 438 34.47 1.10 -3.48
C LYS A 438 33.12 1.13 -4.20
N LYS A 439 32.35 0.04 -4.12
CA LYS A 439 30.97 -0.05 -4.64
C LYS A 439 30.03 0.95 -3.98
N ARG A 440 30.09 1.05 -2.65
CA ARG A 440 29.31 2.02 -1.88
C ARG A 440 29.67 3.46 -2.28
N SER A 441 30.96 3.80 -2.25
CA SER A 441 31.48 5.12 -2.59
C SER A 441 31.06 5.54 -3.99
N LEU A 442 31.20 4.66 -4.98
CA LEU A 442 30.76 4.94 -6.35
C LEU A 442 29.24 5.15 -6.43
N SER A 443 28.47 4.35 -5.69
CA SER A 443 27.02 4.50 -5.65
C SER A 443 26.59 5.80 -4.98
N ASP A 444 27.25 6.19 -3.90
CA ASP A 444 26.91 7.40 -3.14
C ASP A 444 27.27 8.64 -3.95
N VAL A 445 28.46 8.66 -4.57
CA VAL A 445 28.87 9.74 -5.51
C VAL A 445 27.89 9.83 -6.67
N LEU A 446 27.45 8.69 -7.23
CA LEU A 446 26.41 8.69 -8.28
C LEU A 446 25.07 9.23 -7.79
N ASP A 447 24.63 8.86 -6.59
CA ASP A 447 23.38 9.37 -6.04
C ASP A 447 23.49 10.90 -5.85
N ALA A 448 24.60 11.41 -5.32
CA ALA A 448 24.83 12.85 -5.23
C ALA A 448 24.83 13.54 -6.61
N LEU A 449 25.51 12.96 -7.60
CA LEU A 449 25.57 13.47 -8.96
C LEU A 449 24.24 13.42 -9.71
N LEU A 450 23.38 12.44 -9.44
CA LEU A 450 22.10 12.27 -10.14
C LEU A 450 20.95 13.04 -9.47
N TRP A 451 21.01 13.24 -8.15
CA TRP A 451 19.96 13.97 -7.43
C TRP A 451 20.17 15.49 -7.45
N TYR A 452 21.41 15.95 -7.34
CA TYR A 452 21.72 17.37 -7.18
C TYR A 452 22.24 18.04 -8.45
N LEU A 453 22.45 17.29 -9.54
CA LEU A 453 23.09 17.80 -10.75
C LEU A 453 22.50 17.16 -12.03
N PRO A 454 22.40 17.89 -13.16
CA PRO A 454 22.02 17.28 -14.44
C PRO A 454 23.13 16.33 -14.90
N PHE A 455 22.79 15.15 -15.41
CA PHE A 455 23.78 14.21 -15.97
C PHE A 455 24.32 14.69 -17.34
N THR A 456 25.36 15.54 -17.32
CA THR A 456 26.03 16.11 -18.51
C THR A 456 27.26 15.29 -18.96
N TRP A 457 27.77 15.56 -20.16
CA TRP A 457 28.98 14.93 -20.69
C TRP A 457 30.21 15.12 -19.78
N GLU A 458 30.42 16.33 -19.26
CA GLU A 458 31.53 16.65 -18.34
C GLU A 458 31.46 15.82 -17.05
N LYS A 459 30.25 15.57 -16.53
CA LYS A 459 30.05 14.76 -15.32
C LYS A 459 30.19 13.27 -15.58
N GLU A 460 29.84 12.82 -16.78
CA GLU A 460 30.13 11.44 -17.19
C GLU A 460 31.64 11.22 -17.34
N GLU A 461 32.37 12.21 -17.85
CA GLU A 461 33.82 12.16 -17.93
C GLU A 461 34.42 12.05 -16.53
N LEU A 462 33.98 12.86 -15.56
CA LEU A 462 34.41 12.67 -14.18
C LEU A 462 33.97 11.33 -13.60
N TYR A 463 32.73 10.89 -13.83
CA TYR A 463 32.31 9.56 -13.39
C TYR A 463 33.27 8.49 -13.93
N THR A 464 33.72 8.62 -15.17
CA THR A 464 34.71 7.74 -15.78
C THR A 464 36.08 7.85 -15.09
N HIS A 465 36.52 9.04 -14.71
CA HIS A 465 37.73 9.26 -13.90
C HIS A 465 37.64 8.63 -12.51
N ILE A 466 36.51 8.80 -11.80
CA ILE A 466 36.26 8.18 -10.49
C ILE A 466 36.20 6.65 -10.61
N VAL A 467 35.57 6.13 -11.66
CA VAL A 467 35.53 4.70 -11.97
C VAL A 467 36.93 4.15 -12.27
N ALA A 468 37.76 4.91 -12.97
CA ALA A 468 39.14 4.55 -13.27
C ALA A 468 39.99 4.53 -11.99
N ALA A 469 39.91 5.58 -11.17
CA ALA A 469 40.59 5.70 -9.88
C ALA A 469 40.16 4.59 -8.88
N LEU A 470 38.86 4.28 -8.80
CA LEU A 470 38.37 3.17 -7.98
C LEU A 470 38.62 1.78 -8.58
N ARG A 471 39.14 1.69 -9.82
CA ARG A 471 39.36 0.45 -10.58
C ARG A 471 38.09 -0.39 -10.74
N MET A 472 36.93 0.23 -10.96
CA MET A 472 35.62 -0.44 -11.01
C MET A 472 34.95 -0.43 -12.39
N LYS A 473 35.73 -0.48 -13.48
CA LYS A 473 35.23 -0.38 -14.86
C LYS A 473 34.13 -1.40 -15.21
N LYS A 474 34.15 -2.61 -14.64
CA LYS A 474 33.16 -3.67 -14.94
C LYS A 474 31.85 -3.50 -14.17
N GLU A 475 31.92 -2.97 -12.96
CA GLU A 475 30.79 -2.80 -12.05
C GLU A 475 30.08 -1.46 -12.22
N SER A 476 30.81 -0.43 -12.66
CA SER A 476 30.31 0.93 -12.82
C SER A 476 29.13 1.02 -13.80
N GLU A 477 29.19 0.31 -14.92
CA GLU A 477 28.07 0.29 -15.88
C GLU A 477 26.82 -0.35 -15.27
N LYS A 478 26.99 -1.42 -14.48
CA LYS A 478 25.86 -2.09 -13.80
C LYS A 478 25.26 -1.20 -12.71
N ILE A 479 26.10 -0.48 -11.97
CA ILE A 479 25.65 0.44 -10.91
C ILE A 479 24.91 1.62 -11.54
N LEU A 480 25.50 2.26 -12.56
CA LEU A 480 24.87 3.35 -13.29
C LEU A 480 23.56 2.90 -13.94
N GLN A 481 23.54 1.74 -14.61
CA GLN A 481 22.33 1.17 -15.19
C GLN A 481 21.23 1.00 -14.13
N LYS A 482 21.52 0.33 -13.00
CA LYS A 482 20.55 0.12 -11.93
C LYS A 482 20.02 1.43 -11.37
N ARG A 483 20.85 2.47 -11.29
CA ARG A 483 20.43 3.79 -10.81
C ARG A 483 19.53 4.48 -11.82
N LEU A 484 19.92 4.55 -13.10
CA LEU A 484 19.07 5.07 -14.16
C LEU A 484 17.73 4.31 -14.26
N GLU A 485 17.73 2.98 -14.07
CA GLU A 485 16.50 2.17 -14.01
C GLU A 485 15.62 2.50 -12.80
N LYS A 486 16.21 2.78 -11.62
CA LYS A 486 15.46 3.22 -10.43
C LYS A 486 14.85 4.60 -10.58
N LEU A 487 15.50 5.47 -11.36
CA LEU A 487 14.97 6.78 -11.70
C LEU A 487 13.77 6.69 -12.65
N LEU A 488 13.54 5.53 -13.27
CA LEU A 488 12.34 5.25 -14.05
C LEU A 488 11.25 4.60 -13.17
N PRO A 489 9.96 4.87 -13.41
CA PRO A 489 8.88 4.27 -12.65
C PRO A 489 8.85 2.74 -12.88
N SER A 490 9.30 1.96 -11.89
CA SER A 490 9.49 0.51 -11.99
C SER A 490 8.23 -0.30 -12.32
N GLN A 491 7.05 0.22 -11.99
CA GLN A 491 5.75 -0.39 -12.29
C GLN A 491 5.30 -0.21 -13.75
N LYS A 492 6.03 0.57 -14.55
CA LYS A 492 5.57 1.02 -15.88
C LYS A 492 6.43 0.47 -17.02
N LEU A 493 7.58 -0.15 -16.73
CA LEU A 493 8.49 -0.68 -17.76
C LEU A 493 8.06 -2.08 -18.20
N VAL A 494 7.60 -2.21 -19.46
CA VAL A 494 7.17 -3.49 -20.05
C VAL A 494 8.37 -4.40 -20.37
N GLU A 495 9.54 -3.83 -20.67
CA GLU A 495 10.80 -4.53 -20.88
C GLU A 495 12.01 -3.72 -20.37
N LYS A 496 13.12 -4.39 -20.01
CA LYS A 496 14.36 -3.72 -19.58
C LYS A 496 15.01 -2.99 -20.75
N THR A 497 15.11 -1.67 -20.67
CA THR A 497 15.82 -0.84 -21.66
C THR A 497 17.32 -1.11 -21.62
N SER A 498 18.00 -1.16 -22.78
CA SER A 498 19.45 -1.37 -22.80
C SER A 498 20.19 -0.17 -22.20
N PHE A 499 21.31 -0.43 -21.52
CA PHE A 499 22.08 0.60 -20.83
C PHE A 499 22.55 1.74 -21.75
N VAL A 500 23.00 1.42 -22.97
CA VAL A 500 23.43 2.41 -23.97
C VAL A 500 22.30 3.40 -24.27
N ARG A 501 21.06 2.93 -24.33
CA ARG A 501 19.88 3.75 -24.64
C ARG A 501 19.47 4.61 -23.45
N LEU A 502 19.47 4.04 -22.24
CA LEU A 502 19.23 4.79 -21.00
C LEU A 502 20.24 5.92 -20.83
N LYS A 503 21.51 5.63 -21.08
CA LYS A 503 22.59 6.60 -20.95
C LYS A 503 22.44 7.79 -21.91
N SER A 504 22.13 7.53 -23.19
CA SER A 504 21.86 8.60 -24.17
C SER A 504 20.63 9.44 -23.81
N LEU A 505 19.60 8.80 -23.24
CA LEU A 505 18.39 9.49 -22.80
C LEU A 505 18.67 10.51 -21.71
N PHE A 506 19.34 10.09 -20.62
CA PHE A 506 19.63 10.97 -19.49
C PHE A 506 20.59 12.12 -19.85
N ARG A 507 21.39 12.00 -20.91
CA ARG A 507 22.22 13.10 -21.44
C ARG A 507 21.40 14.23 -22.09
N LEU A 508 20.19 13.94 -22.56
CA LEU A 508 19.35 14.90 -23.31
C LEU A 508 18.38 15.67 -22.41
N ILE A 509 18.09 15.17 -21.21
CA ILE A 509 17.07 15.71 -20.31
C ILE A 509 17.73 16.71 -19.34
N ARG A 510 17.14 17.89 -19.13
CA ARG A 510 17.61 18.89 -18.15
C ARG A 510 17.36 18.42 -16.69
N GLN A 511 18.04 19.02 -15.70
CA GLN A 511 17.98 18.55 -14.30
C GLN A 511 16.56 18.60 -13.71
N ASP A 512 15.89 19.73 -13.90
CA ASP A 512 14.51 19.99 -13.49
C ASP A 512 13.53 19.02 -14.14
N GLU A 513 13.78 18.65 -15.39
CA GLU A 513 13.01 17.65 -16.14
C GLU A 513 13.26 16.23 -15.62
N GLN A 514 14.50 15.89 -15.24
CA GLN A 514 14.83 14.62 -14.58
C GLN A 514 14.11 14.50 -13.23
N ILE A 515 14.12 15.57 -12.42
CA ILE A 515 13.41 15.65 -11.13
C ILE A 515 11.89 15.54 -11.32
N THR A 516 11.35 16.12 -12.39
CA THR A 516 9.91 16.05 -12.69
C THR A 516 9.50 14.67 -13.22
N ALA A 517 10.33 14.03 -14.05
CA ALA A 517 10.13 12.65 -14.51
C ALA A 517 10.18 11.60 -13.38
N LEU A 518 10.86 11.94 -12.27
CA LEU A 518 10.93 11.14 -11.05
C LEU A 518 9.65 11.17 -10.20
N LEU A 519 8.73 12.12 -10.44
CA LEU A 519 7.47 12.16 -9.71
C LEU A 519 6.54 11.02 -10.15
N PRO A 520 5.87 10.31 -9.21
CA PRO A 520 5.05 9.13 -9.49
C PRO A 520 3.82 9.40 -10.39
N THR A 521 3.56 10.67 -10.72
CA THR A 521 2.44 11.18 -11.52
C THR A 521 2.50 10.86 -13.01
N GLY A 522 3.61 10.33 -13.55
CA GLY A 522 3.72 10.01 -14.98
C GLY A 522 2.72 8.94 -15.44
N THR A 523 1.57 9.32 -15.98
CA THR A 523 0.51 8.40 -16.42
C THR A 523 0.86 7.70 -17.73
N THR A 524 0.44 6.44 -17.87
CA THR A 524 0.66 5.62 -19.07
C THR A 524 -0.33 6.01 -20.16
N TYR A 525 0.14 6.32 -21.36
CA TYR A 525 -0.69 6.60 -22.53
C TYR A 525 -0.60 5.47 -23.55
N ARG A 526 -1.74 5.10 -24.16
CA ARG A 526 -1.77 4.16 -25.28
C ARG A 526 -1.84 4.96 -26.57
N PHE A 527 -1.00 4.62 -27.54
CA PHE A 527 -0.89 5.36 -28.79
C PHE A 527 -1.39 4.52 -29.95
N THR A 528 -2.08 5.15 -30.89
CA THR A 528 -2.39 4.58 -32.21
C THR A 528 -1.96 5.57 -33.29
N SER A 529 -1.14 5.10 -34.24
CA SER A 529 -0.78 5.86 -35.44
C SER A 529 -1.86 5.63 -36.50
N SER A 530 -2.42 6.69 -37.07
CA SER A 530 -3.43 6.56 -38.12
C SER A 530 -2.79 6.08 -39.42
N GLY A 531 -3.08 4.84 -39.85
CA GLY A 531 -2.73 4.37 -41.19
C GLY A 531 -2.75 2.85 -41.41
N GLU A 532 -2.44 2.05 -40.37
CA GLU A 532 -2.44 0.58 -40.49
C GLU A 532 -3.20 -0.08 -39.32
N LYS A 533 -3.98 -1.14 -39.64
CA LYS A 533 -4.63 -1.96 -38.62
C LYS A 533 -3.56 -2.57 -37.70
N ALA A 534 -3.66 -2.28 -36.41
CA ALA A 534 -2.74 -2.76 -35.36
C ALA A 534 -2.45 -4.27 -35.52
N LYS A 535 -1.22 -4.60 -35.94
CA LYS A 535 -0.70 -5.96 -35.85
C LYS A 535 -0.30 -6.18 -34.40
N LYS A 536 -0.57 -7.38 -33.86
CA LYS A 536 -0.42 -7.84 -32.47
C LYS A 536 0.93 -7.57 -31.74
N LYS A 537 1.89 -6.87 -32.33
CA LYS A 537 3.13 -6.36 -31.72
C LYS A 537 3.08 -4.82 -31.69
N ASP A 538 2.21 -4.26 -30.87
CA ASP A 538 2.15 -2.82 -30.66
C ASP A 538 3.31 -2.37 -29.75
N SER A 539 4.04 -1.36 -30.19
CA SER A 539 5.17 -0.78 -29.45
C SER A 539 4.67 0.21 -28.39
N HIS A 540 5.38 0.32 -27.26
CA HIS A 540 5.03 1.27 -26.21
C HIS A 540 5.83 2.57 -26.36
N PHE A 541 5.15 3.71 -26.22
CA PHE A 541 5.76 5.04 -26.21
C PHE A 541 5.65 5.63 -24.80
N TRP A 542 6.61 6.46 -24.44
CA TRP A 542 6.63 7.22 -23.20
C TRP A 542 6.43 8.70 -23.53
N LEU A 543 5.47 9.34 -22.89
CA LEU A 543 5.30 10.79 -22.97
C LEU A 543 5.78 11.39 -21.66
N CYS A 544 6.86 12.16 -21.71
CA CYS A 544 7.23 13.04 -20.61
C CYS A 544 6.76 14.44 -20.97
N VAL A 545 5.88 15.03 -20.16
CA VAL A 545 5.43 16.42 -20.32
C VAL A 545 6.11 17.23 -19.23
N THR A 546 6.98 18.16 -19.62
CA THR A 546 7.61 19.14 -18.73
C THR A 546 6.90 20.49 -18.92
N THR A 547 7.22 21.47 -18.08
CA THR A 547 6.62 22.81 -18.16
C THR A 547 7.02 23.58 -19.42
N GLU A 548 8.16 23.24 -20.02
CA GLU A 548 8.71 23.91 -21.19
C GLU A 548 8.69 23.06 -22.47
N ARG A 549 8.60 21.73 -22.35
CA ARG A 549 8.69 20.80 -23.49
C ARG A 549 7.76 19.61 -23.30
N VAL A 550 7.20 19.14 -24.40
CA VAL A 550 6.64 17.78 -24.47
C VAL A 550 7.73 16.91 -25.10
N ILE A 551 8.11 15.82 -24.45
CA ILE A 551 9.09 14.87 -24.96
C ILE A 551 8.37 13.55 -25.22
N VAL A 552 8.24 13.19 -26.49
CA VAL A 552 7.78 11.85 -26.91
C VAL A 552 8.99 10.95 -27.07
N LEU A 553 9.07 9.91 -26.24
CA LEU A 553 10.09 8.86 -26.31
C LEU A 553 9.48 7.59 -26.88
N ALA A 554 9.76 7.33 -28.16
CA ALA A 554 9.35 6.10 -28.83
C ALA A 554 10.32 4.94 -28.55
N ALA A 555 9.82 3.84 -27.98
CA ALA A 555 10.58 2.59 -27.89
C ALA A 555 10.02 1.57 -28.91
N THR A 556 10.43 1.66 -30.17
CA THR A 556 10.10 0.67 -31.19
C THR A 556 11.10 -0.51 -31.18
N ILE A 557 10.59 -1.74 -31.12
CA ILE A 557 11.35 -2.98 -31.40
C ILE A 557 11.00 -3.43 -32.82
N ILE A 558 11.45 -2.66 -33.81
CA ILE A 558 11.47 -3.09 -35.20
C ILE A 558 12.91 -2.85 -35.68
N ASP A 559 13.63 -3.94 -35.98
CA ASP A 559 14.99 -3.98 -36.52
C ASP A 559 16.14 -3.29 -35.75
N LYS A 560 16.16 -3.40 -34.41
CA LYS A 560 17.29 -2.96 -33.53
C LYS A 560 17.65 -1.45 -33.58
N THR A 561 16.96 -0.64 -34.35
CA THR A 561 17.19 0.81 -34.46
C THR A 561 16.10 1.57 -33.70
N ILE A 562 16.45 2.47 -32.79
CA ILE A 562 15.48 3.45 -32.29
C ILE A 562 15.37 4.55 -33.34
N TYR A 563 14.16 4.88 -33.75
CA TYR A 563 13.89 6.18 -34.35
C TYR A 563 13.91 7.21 -33.21
N ASN A 564 15.06 7.87 -33.03
CA ASN A 564 15.16 9.04 -32.16
C ASN A 564 14.51 10.20 -32.90
N HIS A 565 13.18 10.23 -32.94
CA HIS A 565 12.52 11.49 -33.19
C HIS A 565 12.62 12.28 -31.89
N HIS A 566 13.74 13.01 -31.74
CA HIS A 566 13.75 14.22 -30.95
C HIS A 566 12.80 15.18 -31.67
N VAL A 567 11.50 15.02 -31.41
CA VAL A 567 10.53 16.04 -31.79
C VAL A 567 10.68 17.10 -30.72
N GLU A 568 11.62 18.00 -30.92
CA GLU A 568 11.48 19.34 -30.37
C GLU A 568 10.27 19.89 -31.08
N PHE A 569 9.11 19.84 -30.43
CA PHE A 569 7.88 20.27 -31.05
C PHE A 569 8.08 21.71 -31.51
N SER A 570 7.95 21.91 -32.82
CA SER A 570 7.91 23.25 -33.39
C SER A 570 6.81 24.04 -32.68
N PRO A 571 6.94 25.36 -32.50
CA PRO A 571 5.86 26.21 -31.97
C PRO A 571 4.52 26.09 -32.71
N GLU A 572 4.48 25.40 -33.86
CA GLU A 572 3.29 25.13 -34.68
C GLU A 572 2.47 23.88 -34.25
N LEU A 573 2.77 23.25 -33.11
CA LEU A 573 2.05 22.07 -32.64
C LEU A 573 0.58 22.39 -32.30
N ALA A 574 -0.36 21.80 -33.04
CA ALA A 574 -1.78 21.87 -32.73
C ALA A 574 -2.20 20.69 -31.84
N ILE A 575 -2.77 20.99 -30.67
CA ILE A 575 -3.31 19.97 -29.78
C ILE A 575 -4.84 20.04 -29.80
N ARG A 576 -5.47 18.94 -30.18
CA ARG A 576 -6.93 18.80 -30.16
C ARG A 576 -7.35 17.74 -29.16
N ILE A 577 -8.26 18.09 -28.25
CA ILE A 577 -8.81 17.15 -27.26
C ILE A 577 -10.20 16.73 -27.72
N GLU A 578 -10.39 15.45 -27.99
CA GLU A 578 -11.68 14.85 -28.29
C GLU A 578 -12.23 14.17 -27.02
N SER A 579 -13.21 14.81 -26.38
CA SER A 579 -13.83 14.24 -25.18
C SER A 579 -14.75 13.06 -25.52
N GLY A 580 -14.33 11.86 -25.14
CA GLY A 580 -15.13 10.64 -25.27
C GLY A 580 -15.95 10.35 -24.01
N ARG A 581 -16.95 9.46 -24.13
CA ARG A 581 -17.84 9.07 -23.02
C ARG A 581 -17.14 8.29 -21.90
N LEU A 582 -16.00 7.68 -22.19
CA LEU A 582 -15.22 6.85 -21.26
C LEU A 582 -13.78 7.33 -21.08
N HIS A 583 -13.23 8.10 -22.02
CA HIS A 583 -11.89 8.68 -21.95
C HIS A 583 -11.78 9.83 -22.95
N ASP A 584 -10.89 10.78 -22.67
CA ASP A 584 -10.52 11.82 -23.63
C ASP A 584 -9.41 11.28 -24.55
N THR A 585 -9.50 11.57 -25.85
CA THR A 585 -8.45 11.30 -26.83
C THR A 585 -7.72 12.61 -27.13
N TYR A 586 -6.41 12.64 -26.93
CA TYR A 586 -5.59 13.84 -27.22
C TYR A 586 -4.90 13.63 -28.56
N ILE A 587 -5.15 14.50 -29.51
CA ILE A 587 -4.59 14.47 -30.86
C ILE A 587 -3.53 15.55 -30.92
N LEU A 588 -2.27 15.14 -31.13
CA LEU A 588 -1.15 16.04 -31.38
C LEU A 588 -0.92 16.07 -32.90
N GLN A 589 -1.06 17.24 -33.51
CA GLN A 589 -0.85 17.46 -34.95
C GLN A 589 0.35 18.38 -35.15
N GLU A 590 1.36 17.89 -35.85
CA GLU A 590 2.50 18.69 -36.30
C GLU A 590 2.67 18.47 -37.80
N ARG A 591 2.39 19.51 -38.60
CA ARG A 591 2.39 19.47 -40.07
C ARG A 591 1.50 18.32 -40.61
N ASP A 592 2.11 17.30 -41.22
CA ASP A 592 1.44 16.15 -41.82
C ASP A 592 1.37 14.91 -40.90
N GLN A 593 1.86 15.02 -39.65
CA GLN A 593 1.86 13.92 -38.70
C GLN A 593 0.80 14.12 -37.62
N GLU A 594 -0.07 13.13 -37.46
CA GLU A 594 -1.08 13.07 -36.42
C GLU A 594 -0.79 11.93 -35.45
N ILE A 595 -0.62 12.27 -34.17
CA ILE A 595 -0.42 11.30 -33.09
C ILE A 595 -1.65 11.32 -32.19
N ARG A 596 -2.32 10.17 -32.05
CA ARG A 596 -3.49 10.02 -31.18
C ARG A 596 -3.11 9.34 -29.86
N LEU A 597 -3.47 10.00 -28.77
CA LEU A 597 -3.27 9.56 -27.39
C LEU A 597 -4.61 9.13 -26.78
N GLU A 598 -4.78 7.85 -26.52
CA GLU A 598 -5.92 7.33 -25.76
C GLU A 598 -5.50 7.12 -24.30
N SER A 599 -6.12 7.85 -23.38
CA SER A 599 -5.89 7.66 -21.94
C SER A 599 -6.80 6.55 -21.40
N PRO A 600 -6.27 5.42 -20.88
CA PRO A 600 -7.09 4.40 -20.20
C PRO A 600 -7.63 4.90 -18.85
N LEU A 601 -7.08 5.99 -18.32
CA LEU A 601 -7.54 6.66 -17.11
C LEU A 601 -8.57 7.72 -17.51
N PHE A 602 -9.81 7.55 -17.02
CA PHE A 602 -10.91 8.48 -17.20
C PHE A 602 -10.46 9.92 -16.88
N HIS A 603 -10.65 10.85 -17.82
CA HIS A 603 -10.51 12.31 -17.66
C HIS A 603 -9.33 12.75 -16.77
N SER A 604 -8.08 12.44 -17.15
CA SER A 604 -6.89 12.92 -16.45
C SER A 604 -6.83 14.45 -16.47
N THR A 605 -7.45 15.07 -15.47
CA THR A 605 -7.45 16.51 -15.24
C THR A 605 -6.04 17.07 -15.11
N PRO A 606 -5.05 16.36 -14.49
CA PRO A 606 -3.67 16.80 -14.46
C PRO A 606 -3.02 16.91 -15.84
N LEU A 607 -3.15 15.90 -16.70
CA LEU A 607 -2.59 15.95 -18.06
C LEU A 607 -3.20 17.09 -18.86
N LYS A 608 -4.53 17.18 -18.82
CA LYS A 608 -5.26 18.25 -19.52
C LYS A 608 -4.75 19.62 -19.09
N LYS A 609 -4.56 19.84 -17.78
CA LYS A 609 -4.05 21.10 -17.23
C LYS A 609 -2.62 21.39 -17.71
N SER A 610 -1.72 20.40 -17.67
CA SER A 610 -0.32 20.57 -18.13
C SER A 610 -0.23 20.87 -19.63
N LEU A 611 -0.99 20.16 -20.48
CA LEU A 611 -1.02 20.43 -21.91
C LEU A 611 -1.64 21.80 -22.23
N GLN A 612 -2.67 22.20 -21.50
CA GLN A 612 -3.29 23.53 -21.66
C GLN A 612 -2.33 24.66 -21.27
N GLN A 613 -1.53 24.48 -20.21
CA GLN A 613 -0.52 25.46 -19.80
C GLN A 613 0.57 25.64 -20.86
N TYR A 614 1.02 24.54 -21.48
CA TYR A 614 1.98 24.59 -22.59
C TYR A 614 1.43 25.36 -23.79
N LEU A 615 0.18 25.09 -24.21
CA LEU A 615 -0.47 25.81 -25.31
C LEU A 615 -0.57 27.32 -25.03
N GLN A 616 -0.94 27.69 -23.81
CA GLN A 616 -1.01 29.10 -23.40
C GLN A 616 0.36 29.78 -23.45
N ALA A 617 1.42 29.09 -23.03
CA ALA A 617 2.78 29.62 -23.10
C ALA A 617 3.26 29.80 -24.55
N ALA A 618 2.93 28.86 -25.44
CA ALA A 618 3.25 28.94 -26.87
C ALA A 618 2.53 30.13 -27.55
N GLU A 619 1.24 30.34 -27.28
CA GLU A 619 0.47 31.49 -27.80
C GLU A 619 1.01 32.85 -27.34
N LEU A 620 1.49 32.94 -26.10
CA LEU A 620 2.13 34.16 -25.58
C LEU A 620 3.49 34.43 -26.26
N SER A 621 4.23 33.37 -26.59
CA SER A 621 5.52 33.52 -27.28
C SER A 621 5.38 33.96 -28.74
N SER A 622 4.40 33.43 -29.48
CA SER A 622 4.15 33.81 -30.88
C SER A 622 3.58 35.22 -31.05
N SER A 623 2.73 35.67 -30.12
CA SER A 623 2.21 37.05 -30.14
C SER A 623 3.26 38.12 -29.80
N SER A 624 4.36 37.73 -29.15
CA SER A 624 5.48 38.64 -28.86
C SER A 624 6.44 38.83 -30.04
N SER A 625 6.58 37.81 -30.92
CA SER A 625 7.44 37.89 -32.10
C SER A 625 6.85 38.70 -33.25
N ASP A 626 5.52 38.82 -33.34
CA ASP A 626 4.85 39.63 -34.37
C ASP A 626 4.86 41.14 -34.06
N ASN A 627 5.32 41.54 -32.87
CA ASN A 627 5.45 42.94 -32.44
C ASN A 627 6.92 43.44 -32.43
N GLN A 628 7.86 42.66 -32.94
CA GLN A 628 9.23 43.07 -33.27
C GLN A 628 9.43 43.06 -34.78
#